data_AF-A0A957JNV4-F1
#
_entry.id   AF-A0A957JNV4-F1
#
_cell.length_a   1.000
_cell.length_b   1.000
_cell.length_c   1.000
_cell.angle_alpha   90.00
_cell.angle_beta   90.00
_cell.angle_gamma   90.00
#
_symmetry.space_group_name_H-M   'P 1'
#
loop_
_entity.id
_entity.type
_entity.pdbx_description
1 polymer ?
#
loop_
_entity_poly.entity_id
_entity_poly.type
_entity_poly.pdbx_seq_one_letter_code
_entity_poly.pdbx_strand_id
1 'polypeptide(L)'
;RFTLDERLAQSLLFTVVVELASIIHALGHIISGKLAGSAMNALLITATRYVNIYEGEQTTVPSHTHIARAAGGPLLNLLAAALAYALAPALNPTFAERFVFINLFFGLGGLLPLPSVDGGVIWREVRRLMRSS
;
A
#
# COMPACT_ATOMS: atom_id res chain seq x y z
N ARG A 1 -32.35 -1.60 11.75
CA ARG A 1 -31.33 -2.57 12.22
C ARG A 1 -31.12 -3.55 11.08
N PHE A 2 -29.88 -3.83 10.69
CA PHE A 2 -29.59 -4.78 9.60
C PHE A 2 -29.90 -6.22 10.03
N THR A 3 -30.33 -7.05 9.08
CA THR A 3 -30.48 -8.50 9.24
C THR A 3 -29.10 -9.19 9.34
N LEU A 4 -29.07 -10.48 9.71
CA LEU A 4 -27.82 -11.24 9.72
C LEU A 4 -27.19 -11.31 8.32
N ASP A 5 -27.99 -11.59 7.30
CA ASP A 5 -27.54 -11.73 5.92
C ASP A 5 -26.96 -10.42 5.37
N GLU A 6 -27.61 -9.28 5.67
CA GLU A 6 -27.09 -7.96 5.29
C GLU A 6 -25.74 -7.68 5.95
N ARG A 7 -25.59 -8.04 7.23
CA ARG A 7 -24.32 -7.87 7.95
C ARG A 7 -23.22 -8.74 7.35
N LEU A 8 -23.52 -10.01 7.04
CA LEU A 8 -22.56 -10.93 6.43
C LEU A 8 -22.14 -10.47 5.02
N ALA A 9 -23.10 -10.04 4.20
CA ALA A 9 -22.81 -9.51 2.87
C ALA A 9 -21.93 -8.24 2.95
N GLN A 10 -22.23 -7.34 3.89
CA GLN A 10 -21.41 -6.15 4.09
C GLN A 10 -20.01 -6.49 4.62
N SER A 11 -19.87 -7.44 5.54
CA SER A 11 -18.55 -7.89 6.01
C SER A 11 -17.74 -8.53 4.89
N LEU A 12 -18.35 -9.41 4.08
CA LEU A 12 -17.68 -10.04 2.95
C LEU A 12 -17.21 -8.99 1.93
N LEU A 13 -18.08 -8.04 1.57
CA LEU A 13 -17.71 -6.95 0.68
C LEU A 13 -16.54 -6.14 1.24
N PHE A 14 -16.55 -5.81 2.54
CA PHE A 14 -15.45 -5.11 3.17
C PHE A 14 -14.14 -5.90 3.08
N THR A 15 -14.16 -7.21 3.41
CA THR A 15 -13.00 -8.08 3.30
C THR A 15 -12.46 -8.12 1.87
N VAL A 16 -13.32 -8.31 0.87
CA VAL A 16 -12.91 -8.31 -0.55
C VAL A 16 -12.21 -7.00 -0.92
N VAL A 17 -12.76 -5.86 -0.49
CA VAL A 17 -12.16 -4.56 -0.80
C VAL A 17 -10.81 -4.38 -0.09
N VAL A 18 -10.67 -4.86 1.15
CA VAL A 18 -9.38 -4.85 1.88
C VAL A 18 -8.32 -5.70 1.17
N GLU A 19 -8.68 -6.90 0.72
CA GLU A 19 -7.74 -7.76 0.00
C GLU A 19 -7.36 -7.16 -1.36
N LEU A 20 -8.31 -6.57 -2.10
CA LEU A 20 -8.01 -5.85 -3.33
C LEU A 20 -7.04 -4.67 -3.08
N ALA A 21 -7.28 -3.87 -2.05
CA ALA A 21 -6.39 -2.78 -1.68
C ALA A 21 -5.00 -3.28 -1.27
N SER A 22 -4.91 -4.42 -0.58
CA SER A 22 -3.65 -5.06 -0.17
C SER A 22 -2.86 -5.56 -1.38
N ILE A 23 -3.55 -6.16 -2.37
CA ILE A 23 -2.94 -6.58 -3.65
C ILE A 23 -2.43 -5.36 -4.41
N ILE A 24 -3.22 -4.29 -4.51
CA ILE A 24 -2.81 -3.03 -5.14
C ILE A 24 -1.56 -2.47 -4.45
N HIS A 25 -1.54 -2.45 -3.12
CA HIS A 25 -0.39 -2.00 -2.33
C HIS A 25 0.87 -2.81 -2.66
N ALA A 26 0.75 -4.14 -2.64
CA ALA A 26 1.84 -5.04 -2.99
C ALA A 26 2.35 -4.84 -4.42
N LEU A 27 1.44 -4.68 -5.40
CA LEU A 27 1.79 -4.39 -6.79
C LEU A 27 2.58 -3.08 -6.91
N GLY A 28 2.23 -2.06 -6.11
CA GLY A 28 2.97 -0.80 -6.06
C GLY A 28 4.43 -0.99 -5.67
N HIS A 29 4.70 -1.83 -4.67
CA HIS A 29 6.07 -2.21 -4.30
C HIS A 29 6.80 -3.01 -5.38
N ILE A 30 6.10 -3.94 -6.05
CA ILE A 30 6.68 -4.73 -7.15
C ILE A 30 7.12 -3.80 -8.30
N ILE A 31 6.20 -2.93 -8.73
CA ILE A 31 6.44 -2.02 -9.85
C ILE A 31 7.54 -1.03 -9.50
N SER A 32 7.42 -0.33 -8.38
CA SER A 32 8.42 0.66 -7.97
C SER A 32 9.81 0.06 -7.72
N GLY A 33 9.88 -1.14 -7.14
CA GLY A 33 11.14 -1.86 -6.96
C GLY A 33 11.80 -2.20 -8.29
N LYS A 34 11.02 -2.69 -9.28
CA LYS A 34 11.54 -2.96 -10.63
C LYS A 34 12.02 -1.67 -11.33
N LEU A 35 11.24 -0.60 -11.26
CA LEU A 35 11.59 0.69 -11.85
C LEU A 35 12.83 1.32 -11.20
N ALA A 36 13.04 1.10 -9.91
CA ALA A 36 14.23 1.52 -9.18
C ALA A 36 15.46 0.61 -9.40
N GLY A 37 15.40 -0.35 -10.33
CA GLY A 37 16.49 -1.29 -10.61
C GLY A 37 16.76 -2.26 -9.46
N SER A 38 15.77 -2.51 -8.60
CA SER A 38 15.98 -3.15 -7.32
C SER A 38 14.71 -3.89 -6.88
N ALA A 39 14.34 -4.90 -7.66
CA ALA A 39 13.12 -5.68 -7.48
C ALA A 39 13.11 -6.46 -6.15
N MET A 40 11.91 -6.69 -5.62
CA MET A 40 11.72 -7.61 -4.49
C MET A 40 12.00 -9.05 -4.90
N ASN A 41 12.46 -9.87 -3.96
CA ASN A 41 12.64 -11.31 -4.16
C ASN A 41 11.33 -12.06 -3.92
N ALA A 42 10.61 -11.69 -2.85
CA ALA A 42 9.34 -12.30 -2.51
C ALA A 42 8.43 -11.35 -1.73
N LEU A 43 7.15 -11.69 -1.70
CA LEU A 43 6.14 -11.08 -0.83
C LEU A 43 5.63 -12.16 0.13
N LEU A 44 5.91 -12.01 1.42
CA LEU A 44 5.38 -12.89 2.45
C LEU A 44 3.99 -12.38 2.86
N ILE A 45 2.97 -13.20 2.59
CA ILE A 45 1.59 -12.94 2.98
C ILE A 45 1.23 -13.86 4.13
N THR A 46 0.74 -13.28 5.21
CA THR A 46 0.18 -13.99 6.37
C THR A 46 -1.19 -13.41 6.70
N ALA A 47 -1.92 -14.04 7.62
CA ALA A 47 -3.22 -13.54 8.07
C ALA A 47 -3.17 -12.13 8.69
N THR A 48 -2.00 -11.61 9.07
CA THR A 48 -1.87 -10.31 9.77
C THR A 48 -0.84 -9.36 9.17
N ARG A 49 -0.01 -9.83 8.23
CA ARG A 49 1.11 -9.07 7.68
C ARG A 49 1.36 -9.40 6.22
N TYR A 50 1.71 -8.34 5.50
CA TYR A 50 2.32 -8.36 4.17
C TYR A 50 3.72 -7.80 4.30
N VAL A 51 4.74 -8.59 3.95
CA VAL A 51 6.15 -8.20 4.13
C VAL A 51 6.90 -8.37 2.82
N ASN A 52 7.49 -7.28 2.33
CA ASN A 52 8.41 -7.31 1.19
C ASN A 52 9.75 -7.92 1.62
N ILE A 53 10.19 -8.99 0.95
CA ILE A 53 11.46 -9.66 1.21
C ILE A 53 12.47 -9.22 0.16
N TYR A 54 13.61 -8.72 0.63
CA TYR A 54 14.78 -8.39 -0.17
C TYR A 54 15.97 -9.19 0.35
N GLU A 55 16.60 -9.97 -0.51
CA GLU A 55 17.76 -10.79 -0.18
C GLU A 55 19.07 -10.01 -0.42
N GLY A 56 20.14 -10.47 0.21
CA GLY A 56 21.46 -9.84 0.12
C GLY A 56 21.64 -8.61 1.00
N GLU A 57 22.81 -7.99 0.91
CA GLU A 57 23.20 -6.85 1.74
C GLU A 57 22.41 -5.59 1.38
N GLN A 58 21.55 -5.12 2.30
CA GLN A 58 20.71 -3.94 2.07
C GLN A 58 21.37 -2.62 2.47
N THR A 59 22.47 -2.64 3.23
CA THR A 59 23.19 -1.43 3.67
C THR A 59 23.94 -0.72 2.54
N THR A 60 24.25 -1.42 1.46
CA THR A 60 24.91 -0.87 0.26
C THR A 60 23.91 -0.29 -0.74
N VAL A 61 22.61 -0.56 -0.59
CA VAL A 61 21.55 -0.05 -1.46
C VAL A 61 21.32 1.44 -1.17
N PRO A 62 21.32 2.32 -2.20
CA PRO A 62 21.14 3.75 -2.00
C PRO A 62 19.81 4.12 -1.32
N SER A 63 19.82 5.18 -0.52
CA SER A 63 18.65 5.69 0.19
C SER A 63 17.46 6.00 -0.73
N HIS A 64 17.72 6.56 -1.92
CA HIS A 64 16.67 6.87 -2.89
C HIS A 64 15.97 5.60 -3.42
N THR A 65 16.69 4.48 -3.54
CA THR A 65 16.12 3.19 -3.95
C THR A 65 15.20 2.62 -2.88
N HIS A 66 15.59 2.72 -1.60
CA HIS A 66 14.73 2.34 -0.47
C HIS A 66 13.46 3.18 -0.40
N ILE A 67 13.56 4.49 -0.63
CA ILE A 67 12.40 5.40 -0.71
C ILE A 67 11.48 4.99 -1.86
N ALA A 68 12.04 4.78 -3.06
CA ALA A 68 11.25 4.41 -4.24
C ALA A 68 10.47 3.10 -4.01
N ARG A 69 11.14 2.07 -3.50
CA ARG A 69 10.51 0.78 -3.13
C ARG A 69 9.39 0.96 -2.12
N ALA A 70 9.64 1.71 -1.04
CA ALA A 70 8.68 1.90 0.05
C ALA A 70 7.48 2.76 -0.39
N ALA A 71 7.69 3.77 -1.23
CA ALA A 71 6.62 4.67 -1.67
C ALA A 71 5.64 4.02 -2.67
N GLY A 72 6.06 2.98 -3.40
CA GLY A 72 5.25 2.39 -4.46
C GLY A 72 3.88 1.91 -4.04
N GLY A 73 3.78 1.15 -2.94
CA GLY A 73 2.50 0.67 -2.41
C GLY A 73 1.56 1.81 -2.03
N PRO A 74 1.96 2.68 -1.10
CA PRO A 74 1.14 3.82 -0.69
C PRO A 74 0.69 4.71 -1.86
N LEU A 75 1.58 5.03 -2.80
CA LEU A 75 1.25 5.86 -3.96
C LEU A 75 0.27 5.18 -4.91
N LEU A 76 0.39 3.86 -5.11
CA LEU A 76 -0.53 3.13 -5.98
C LEU A 76 -1.93 3.02 -5.36
N ASN A 77 -2.06 2.87 -4.04
CA ASN A 77 -3.35 2.96 -3.37
C ASN A 77 -3.97 4.36 -3.47
N LEU A 78 -3.19 5.44 -3.30
CA LEU A 78 -3.70 6.80 -3.49
C LEU A 78 -4.21 7.02 -4.92
N LEU A 79 -3.49 6.49 -5.92
CA LEU A 79 -3.94 6.53 -7.31
C LEU A 79 -5.24 5.72 -7.51
N ALA A 80 -5.32 4.52 -6.94
CA ALA A 80 -6.53 3.69 -7.02
C ALA A 80 -7.74 4.37 -6.36
N ALA A 81 -7.55 5.03 -5.22
CA ALA A 81 -8.59 5.83 -4.58
C ALA A 81 -9.05 6.99 -5.47
N ALA A 82 -8.11 7.74 -6.06
CA ALA A 82 -8.42 8.86 -6.95
C ALA A 82 -9.21 8.41 -8.19
N LEU A 83 -8.78 7.31 -8.82
CA LEU A 83 -9.48 6.73 -9.98
C LEU A 83 -10.87 6.22 -9.61
N ALA A 84 -11.00 5.50 -8.49
CA ALA A 84 -12.30 5.00 -8.04
C ALA A 84 -13.27 6.13 -7.67
N TYR A 85 -12.77 7.20 -7.07
CA TYR A 85 -13.57 8.40 -6.79
C TYR A 85 -14.05 9.07 -8.08
N ALA A 86 -13.16 9.26 -9.07
CA ALA A 86 -13.51 9.84 -10.36
C ALA A 86 -14.53 8.99 -11.13
N LEU A 87 -14.45 7.66 -11.01
CA LEU A 87 -15.34 6.72 -11.65
C LEU A 87 -16.57 6.35 -10.81
N ALA A 88 -16.72 6.90 -9.60
CA ALA A 88 -17.79 6.55 -8.68
C ALA A 88 -19.21 6.60 -9.30
N PRO A 89 -19.56 7.55 -10.18
CA PRO A 89 -20.89 7.57 -10.83
C PRO A 89 -21.18 6.34 -11.70
N ALA A 90 -20.15 5.63 -12.16
CA ALA A 90 -20.27 4.42 -12.99
C ALA A 90 -20.14 3.12 -12.19
N LEU A 91 -19.92 3.21 -10.87
CA LEU A 91 -19.68 2.07 -9.99
C LEU A 91 -20.87 1.85 -9.04
N ASN A 92 -20.92 0.66 -8.44
CA ASN A 92 -21.81 0.45 -7.30
C ASN A 92 -21.43 1.42 -6.16
N PRO A 93 -22.36 2.25 -5.63
CA PRO A 93 -22.02 3.29 -4.65
C PRO A 93 -21.35 2.76 -3.38
N THR A 94 -21.87 1.66 -2.83
CA THR A 94 -21.32 1.05 -1.62
C THR A 94 -19.92 0.47 -1.85
N PHE A 95 -19.69 -0.14 -3.01
CA PHE A 95 -18.35 -0.60 -3.39
C PHE A 95 -17.40 0.59 -3.54
N ALA A 96 -17.79 1.62 -4.28
CA ALA A 96 -16.96 2.79 -4.57
C ALA A 96 -16.54 3.51 -3.28
N GLU A 97 -17.49 3.79 -2.37
CA GLU A 97 -17.23 4.41 -1.08
C GLU A 97 -16.18 3.64 -0.27
N ARG A 98 -16.38 2.33 -0.11
CA ARG A 98 -15.47 1.46 0.66
C ARG A 98 -14.11 1.36 0.00
N PHE A 99 -14.08 1.21 -1.32
CA PHE A 99 -12.84 1.08 -2.07
C PHE A 99 -12.00 2.35 -1.98
N VAL A 100 -12.63 3.52 -2.13
CA VAL A 100 -11.96 4.82 -1.92
C VAL A 100 -11.44 4.92 -0.49
N PHE A 101 -12.29 4.69 0.52
CA PHE A 101 -11.91 4.82 1.92
C PHE A 101 -10.73 3.90 2.30
N ILE A 102 -10.80 2.62 1.93
CA ILE A 102 -9.76 1.64 2.26
C ILE A 102 -8.45 1.96 1.53
N ASN A 103 -8.50 2.35 0.25
CA ASN A 103 -7.29 2.73 -0.48
C ASN A 103 -6.67 4.02 0.07
N LEU A 104 -7.48 5.00 0.50
CA LEU A 104 -6.97 6.18 1.21
C LEU A 104 -6.33 5.80 2.55
N PHE A 105 -6.94 4.86 3.30
CA PHE A 105 -6.38 4.38 4.56
C PHE A 105 -5.01 3.71 4.36
N PHE A 106 -4.87 2.80 3.39
CA PHE A 106 -3.59 2.16 3.06
C PHE A 106 -2.58 3.18 2.53
N GLY A 107 -3.00 4.06 1.63
CA GLY A 107 -2.14 5.08 1.03
C GLY A 107 -1.61 6.10 2.04
N LEU A 108 -2.49 6.78 2.76
CA LEU A 108 -2.11 7.80 3.74
C LEU A 108 -1.47 7.17 4.99
N GLY A 109 -2.05 6.08 5.48
CA GLY A 109 -1.52 5.33 6.63
C GLY A 109 -0.13 4.76 6.35
N GLY A 110 0.10 4.25 5.13
CA GLY A 110 1.39 3.76 4.68
C GLY A 110 2.48 4.84 4.62
N LEU A 111 2.14 6.13 4.49
CA LEU A 111 3.09 7.24 4.47
C LEU A 111 3.44 7.79 5.86
N LEU A 112 2.76 7.33 6.92
CA LEU A 112 3.03 7.78 8.28
C LEU A 112 4.44 7.39 8.74
N PRO A 113 5.14 8.21 9.53
CA PRO A 113 6.49 7.94 10.03
C PRO A 113 6.51 6.88 11.16
N LEU A 114 5.78 5.78 10.98
CA LEU A 114 5.68 4.69 11.96
C LEU A 114 6.62 3.54 11.57
N PRO A 115 7.37 2.94 12.51
CA PRO A 115 8.37 1.91 12.20
C PRO A 115 7.85 0.66 11.49
N SER A 116 6.56 0.35 11.62
CA SER A 116 5.93 -0.85 11.08
C SER A 116 5.28 -0.67 9.70
N VAL A 117 5.30 0.54 9.13
CA VAL A 117 4.73 0.85 7.82
C VAL A 117 5.78 1.50 6.91
N ASP A 118 5.47 1.63 5.61
CA ASP A 118 6.41 2.09 4.59
C ASP A 118 7.02 3.46 4.89
N GLY A 119 6.24 4.37 5.47
CA GLY A 119 6.66 5.70 5.86
C GLY A 119 7.79 5.68 6.90
N GLY A 120 7.89 4.65 7.73
CA GLY A 120 9.06 4.44 8.61
C GLY A 120 10.36 4.33 7.82
N VAL A 121 10.36 3.64 6.67
CA VAL A 121 11.50 3.57 5.76
C VAL A 121 11.71 4.91 5.07
N ILE A 122 10.66 5.48 4.46
CA ILE A 122 10.74 6.75 3.71
C ILE A 122 11.36 7.85 4.58
N TRP A 123 10.82 8.08 5.78
CA TRP A 123 11.29 9.14 6.67
C TRP A 123 12.68 8.87 7.26
N ARG A 124 13.08 7.61 7.43
CA ARG A 124 14.46 7.26 7.83
C ARG A 124 15.45 7.63 6.74
N GLU A 125 15.15 7.27 5.50
CA GLU A 125 16.06 7.48 4.37
C GLU A 125 16.10 8.94 3.89
N VAL A 126 14.98 9.67 3.92
CA VAL A 126 14.95 11.13 3.67
C VAL A 126 15.85 11.85 4.68
N ARG A 127 15.75 11.52 5.97
CA ARG A 127 16.62 12.11 7.01
C ARG A 127 18.10 11.78 6.81
N ARG A 128 18.44 10.62 6.23
CA ARG A 128 19.82 10.28 5.89
C ARG A 128 20.34 11.15 4.75
N LEU A 129 19.56 11.32 3.68
CA LEU A 129 19.93 12.17 2.54
C LEU A 129 20.16 13.62 2.96
N MET A 130 19.31 14.15 3.85
CA MET A 130 19.46 15.51 4.38
C MET A 130 20.72 15.72 5.23
N ARG A 131 21.25 14.65 5.85
CA ARG A 131 22.46 14.71 6.69
C ARG A 131 23.75 14.49 5.91
N SER A 132 23.65 13.95 4.70
CA SER A 132 24.78 13.68 3.81
C SER A 132 24.98 14.77 2.74
N SER A 133 24.12 15.78 2.72
CA SER A 133 24.20 16.98 1.86
C SER A 133 24.75 18.14 2.67
#